data_AF-A0A349KP53-F1
#
_entry.id   AF-A0A349KP53-F1
#
_cell.length_a   1.000
_cell.length_b   1.000
_cell.length_c   1.000
_cell.angle_alpha   90.00
_cell.angle_beta   90.00
_cell.angle_gamma   90.00
#
_symmetry.space_group_name_H-M   'P 1'
#
loop_
_entity.id
_entity.type
_entity.pdbx_description
1 polymer ?
#
loop_
_entity_poly.entity_id
_entity_poly.type
_entity_poly.pdbx_seq_one_letter_code
_entity_poly.pdbx_strand_id
1 'polypeptide(L)'
;GGFMIYFGTGKYLEAADNNSVGQTTQAFYGIWDKNEDVLTAFNSSDLLQQSISNQFAEAFDTDGDQMNDTTFTLRDVSDNAIDWATDMGWKLDLIPDLIEGGTNDNNFGERQISNAAVRNGKVIFTTLVPSTVECTFGGTSFLMQLDVRDGSALEFPAFDLNNDGEYDTLDSSASGRASDLGIMPSVSLLGDGAQDIAFGSGASGAIEVIQLSVGNQAFGRQSWRQLR
;
A
#
# COMPACT_ATOMS: atom_id res chain seq x y z
N GLY A 1 -10.26 23.92 0.13
CA GLY A 1 -10.34 23.54 1.54
C GLY A 1 -10.99 22.17 1.64
N GLY A 2 -11.16 21.61 2.85
CA GLY A 2 -11.81 20.31 3.03
C GLY A 2 -10.91 19.25 3.69
N PHE A 3 -11.32 17.99 3.57
CA PHE A 3 -10.65 16.81 4.11
C PHE A 3 -10.50 15.73 3.06
N MET A 4 -9.47 14.91 3.18
CA MET A 4 -9.36 13.68 2.42
C MET A 4 -9.83 12.49 3.25
N ILE A 5 -10.61 11.61 2.65
CA ILE A 5 -11.17 10.41 3.28
C ILE A 5 -10.59 9.19 2.58
N TYR A 6 -9.93 8.32 3.34
CA TYR A 6 -9.27 7.12 2.82
C TYR A 6 -9.98 5.85 3.28
N PHE A 7 -10.27 4.97 2.32
CA PHE A 7 -10.86 3.66 2.59
C PHE A 7 -10.66 2.74 1.40
N GLY A 8 -10.61 1.44 1.65
CA GLY A 8 -10.66 0.44 0.60
C GLY A 8 -11.90 -0.43 0.67
N THR A 9 -12.03 -1.31 -0.32
CA THR A 9 -13.17 -2.21 -0.45
C THR A 9 -12.76 -3.67 -0.31
N GLY A 10 -13.74 -4.47 0.12
CA GLY A 10 -13.66 -5.92 0.20
C GLY A 10 -14.16 -6.46 1.54
N LYS A 11 -14.16 -7.78 1.67
CA LYS A 11 -14.55 -8.49 2.88
C LYS A 11 -13.77 -9.80 3.03
N TYR A 12 -13.56 -10.23 4.27
CA TYR A 12 -12.87 -11.48 4.59
C TYR A 12 -13.39 -12.08 5.91
N LEU A 13 -14.64 -12.51 5.89
CA LEU A 13 -15.36 -13.01 7.08
C LEU A 13 -16.01 -14.37 6.83
N GLU A 14 -16.39 -14.66 5.59
CA GLU A 14 -17.05 -15.90 5.18
C GLU A 14 -16.07 -16.85 4.52
N ALA A 15 -16.35 -18.15 4.56
CA ALA A 15 -15.48 -19.16 3.94
C ALA A 15 -15.27 -18.93 2.43
N ALA A 16 -16.28 -18.39 1.74
CA ALA A 16 -16.20 -18.06 0.32
C ALA A 16 -15.23 -16.91 0.03
N ASP A 17 -14.89 -16.10 1.02
CA ASP A 17 -13.96 -14.98 0.85
C ASP A 17 -12.52 -15.45 0.63
N ASN A 18 -12.20 -16.72 0.91
CA ASN A 18 -10.91 -17.31 0.56
C ASN A 18 -10.71 -17.50 -0.96
N ASN A 19 -11.73 -17.27 -1.79
CA ASN A 19 -11.61 -17.42 -3.23
C ASN A 19 -10.95 -16.19 -3.88
N SER A 20 -9.91 -16.43 -4.67
CA SER A 20 -9.19 -15.41 -5.48
C SER A 20 -9.63 -15.37 -6.95
N VAL A 21 -10.45 -16.32 -7.40
CA VAL A 21 -10.81 -16.49 -8.82
C VAL A 21 -12.15 -15.83 -9.13
N GLY A 22 -12.20 -15.09 -10.24
CA GLY A 22 -13.43 -14.49 -10.78
C GLY A 22 -14.09 -13.49 -9.84
N GLN A 23 -13.31 -12.87 -8.96
CA GLN A 23 -13.80 -11.88 -8.01
C GLN A 23 -14.07 -10.54 -8.70
N THR A 24 -14.90 -9.69 -8.10
CA THR A 24 -14.98 -8.28 -8.50
C THR A 24 -13.71 -7.56 -8.05
N THR A 25 -13.10 -6.79 -8.94
CA THR A 25 -11.91 -5.98 -8.61
C THR A 25 -12.28 -4.98 -7.52
N GLN A 26 -11.54 -5.03 -6.42
CA GLN A 26 -11.66 -4.07 -5.32
C GLN A 26 -10.75 -2.88 -5.57
N ALA A 27 -10.93 -1.80 -4.81
CA ALA A 27 -10.11 -0.61 -4.94
C ALA A 27 -9.84 0.03 -3.59
N PHE A 28 -8.79 0.84 -3.56
CA PHE A 28 -8.53 1.81 -2.50
C PHE A 28 -8.85 3.21 -3.00
N TYR A 29 -9.43 4.04 -2.15
CA TYR A 29 -9.93 5.36 -2.50
C TYR A 29 -9.34 6.43 -1.58
N GLY A 30 -9.01 7.58 -2.16
CA GLY A 30 -8.82 8.84 -1.46
C GLY A 30 -9.85 9.85 -1.97
N ILE A 31 -10.93 10.07 -1.22
CA ILE A 31 -12.04 10.94 -1.63
C ILE A 31 -11.87 12.33 -1.02
N TRP A 32 -12.02 13.37 -1.85
CA TRP A 32 -11.99 14.74 -1.39
C TRP A 32 -13.37 15.21 -0.93
N ASP A 33 -13.53 15.35 0.38
CA ASP A 33 -14.65 16.07 0.98
C ASP A 33 -14.32 17.56 0.99
N LYS A 34 -14.99 18.34 0.14
CA LYS A 34 -14.81 19.79 0.02
C LYS A 34 -15.32 20.56 1.25
N ASN A 35 -16.03 19.89 2.17
CA ASN A 35 -16.71 20.49 3.31
C ASN A 35 -17.68 21.60 2.86
N GLU A 36 -18.47 21.29 1.83
CA GLU A 36 -19.53 22.14 1.28
C GLU A 36 -20.88 21.75 1.89
N ASP A 37 -21.79 22.72 2.06
CA ASP A 37 -23.12 22.48 2.63
C ASP A 37 -24.02 21.61 1.74
N VAL A 38 -23.69 21.50 0.45
CA VAL A 38 -24.43 20.73 -0.55
C VAL A 38 -23.47 19.84 -1.31
N LEU A 39 -23.72 18.53 -1.28
CA LEU A 39 -22.96 17.56 -2.07
C LEU A 39 -23.49 17.53 -3.51
N THR A 40 -22.61 17.83 -4.47
CA THR A 40 -22.84 17.45 -5.87
C THR A 40 -22.45 15.99 -6.03
N ALA A 41 -23.38 15.14 -6.49
CA ALA A 41 -23.10 13.72 -6.67
C ALA A 41 -22.03 13.51 -7.75
N PHE A 42 -21.11 12.60 -7.48
CA PHE A 42 -20.05 12.16 -8.37
C PHE A 42 -19.90 10.64 -8.26
N ASN A 43 -19.10 10.05 -9.15
CA ASN A 43 -18.87 8.62 -9.20
C ASN A 43 -17.39 8.31 -9.49
N SER A 44 -17.06 7.03 -9.65
CA SER A 44 -15.66 6.58 -9.86
C SER A 44 -15.00 7.12 -11.12
N SER A 45 -15.75 7.64 -12.10
CA SER A 45 -15.19 8.31 -13.29
C SER A 45 -14.68 9.72 -13.01
N ASP A 46 -15.12 10.32 -11.89
CA ASP A 46 -14.75 11.68 -11.48
C ASP A 46 -13.54 11.67 -10.53
N LEU A 47 -12.88 10.50 -10.39
CA LEU A 47 -11.67 10.31 -9.60
C LEU A 47 -10.48 10.09 -10.54
N LEU A 48 -9.33 10.62 -10.16
CA LEU A 48 -8.08 10.26 -10.78
C LEU A 48 -7.83 8.76 -10.63
N GLN A 49 -7.55 8.09 -11.74
CA GLN A 49 -7.14 6.68 -11.73
C GLN A 49 -5.63 6.59 -11.50
N GLN A 50 -5.24 5.86 -10.46
CA GLN A 50 -3.91 5.26 -10.34
C GLN A 50 -3.99 3.77 -10.70
N SER A 51 -2.88 3.18 -11.13
CA SER A 51 -2.77 1.75 -11.37
C SER A 51 -1.55 1.16 -10.68
N ILE A 52 -1.65 -0.12 -10.29
CA ILE A 52 -0.49 -0.91 -9.92
C ILE A 52 0.14 -1.34 -11.25
N SER A 53 1.12 -0.58 -11.73
CA SER A 53 1.64 -0.71 -13.09
C SER A 53 2.40 -2.01 -13.30
N ASN A 54 3.06 -2.53 -12.26
CA ASN A 54 3.75 -3.82 -12.30
C ASN A 54 3.86 -4.42 -10.90
N GLN A 55 3.79 -5.74 -10.81
CA GLN A 55 4.21 -6.52 -9.65
C GLN A 55 5.33 -7.47 -10.07
N PHE A 56 6.43 -7.47 -9.34
CA PHE A 56 7.65 -8.19 -9.74
C PHE A 56 8.47 -8.63 -8.53
N ALA A 57 9.37 -9.59 -8.74
CA ALA A 57 10.35 -10.02 -7.76
C ALA A 57 11.71 -9.36 -8.03
N GLU A 58 12.31 -8.79 -6.99
CA GLU A 58 13.65 -8.20 -7.06
C GLU A 58 14.47 -8.62 -5.86
N ALA A 59 15.76 -8.90 -6.07
CA ALA A 59 16.68 -9.35 -5.05
C ALA A 59 17.65 -8.23 -4.64
N PHE A 60 17.91 -8.09 -3.35
CA PHE A 60 18.77 -7.08 -2.74
C PHE A 60 19.83 -7.78 -1.87
N ASP A 61 20.97 -7.11 -1.70
CA ASP A 61 22.00 -7.47 -0.73
C ASP A 61 21.62 -6.87 0.63
N THR A 62 21.29 -7.72 1.62
CA THR A 62 20.84 -7.26 2.95
C THR A 62 21.89 -7.43 4.05
N ASP A 63 23.04 -8.04 3.74
CA ASP A 63 24.14 -8.27 4.69
C ASP A 63 25.43 -7.50 4.35
N GLY A 64 25.46 -6.83 3.19
CA GLY A 64 26.54 -5.97 2.72
C GLY A 64 27.71 -6.72 2.11
N ASP A 65 27.54 -8.00 1.72
CA ASP A 65 28.60 -8.82 1.13
C ASP A 65 28.76 -8.64 -0.39
N GLN A 66 27.98 -7.74 -1.00
CA GLN A 66 27.89 -7.43 -2.43
C GLN A 66 27.25 -8.54 -3.27
N MET A 67 26.49 -9.43 -2.64
CA MET A 67 25.67 -10.43 -3.31
C MET A 67 24.21 -10.33 -2.84
N ASN A 68 23.29 -10.35 -3.79
CA ASN A 68 21.87 -10.31 -3.45
C ASN A 68 21.46 -11.63 -2.76
N ASP A 69 20.87 -11.53 -1.57
CA ASP A 69 20.54 -12.67 -0.71
C ASP A 69 19.05 -12.76 -0.40
N THR A 70 18.33 -11.66 -0.52
CA THR A 70 16.93 -11.54 -0.12
C THR A 70 16.10 -11.04 -1.29
N THR A 71 15.02 -11.77 -1.61
CA THR A 71 14.10 -11.42 -2.71
C THR A 71 12.78 -10.93 -2.16
N PHE A 72 12.35 -9.76 -2.58
CA PHE A 72 11.04 -9.20 -2.25
C PHE A 72 10.11 -9.24 -3.46
N THR A 73 8.82 -9.45 -3.21
CA THR A 73 7.79 -9.16 -4.21
C THR A 73 7.32 -7.73 -4.02
N LEU A 74 7.53 -6.92 -5.04
CA LEU A 74 7.34 -5.48 -5.04
C LEU A 74 6.23 -5.07 -6.02
N ARG A 75 5.74 -3.85 -5.85
CA ARG A 75 4.74 -3.24 -6.72
C ARG A 75 5.08 -1.80 -7.06
N ASP A 76 5.04 -1.48 -8.33
CA ASP A 76 5.06 -0.12 -8.84
C ASP A 76 3.63 0.41 -8.94
N VAL A 77 3.46 1.69 -8.64
CA VAL A 77 2.20 2.43 -8.81
C VAL A 77 2.45 3.61 -9.74
N SER A 78 1.45 3.98 -10.54
CA SER A 78 1.55 5.14 -11.43
C SER A 78 1.73 6.46 -10.67
N ASP A 79 2.23 7.48 -11.37
CA ASP A 79 2.48 8.83 -10.88
C ASP A 79 1.55 9.87 -11.53
N ASN A 80 0.32 9.48 -11.85
CA ASN A 80 -0.63 10.39 -12.49
C ASN A 80 -0.90 11.58 -11.56
N ALA A 81 -0.87 12.80 -12.12
CA ALA A 81 -1.09 14.02 -11.36
C ALA A 81 -2.59 14.34 -11.26
N ILE A 82 -3.04 14.68 -10.05
CA ILE A 82 -4.44 15.06 -9.79
C ILE A 82 -4.74 16.49 -10.26
N ASP A 83 -5.88 16.67 -10.94
CA ASP A 83 -6.42 17.98 -11.25
C ASP A 83 -7.49 18.36 -10.21
N TRP A 84 -7.11 19.15 -9.21
CA TRP A 84 -8.02 19.63 -8.17
C TRP A 84 -9.16 20.54 -8.67
N ALA A 85 -9.16 20.94 -9.95
CA ALA A 85 -10.30 21.64 -10.54
C ALA A 85 -11.43 20.68 -10.94
N THR A 86 -11.11 19.44 -11.29
CA THR A 86 -12.07 18.47 -11.85
C THR A 86 -12.21 17.20 -11.04
N ASP A 87 -11.12 16.70 -10.48
CA ASP A 87 -11.08 15.43 -9.77
C ASP A 87 -11.64 15.57 -8.35
N MET A 88 -12.45 14.60 -7.95
CA MET A 88 -13.05 14.50 -6.61
C MET A 88 -12.23 13.61 -5.67
N GLY A 89 -10.94 13.43 -5.99
CA GLY A 89 -10.03 12.52 -5.31
C GLY A 89 -9.38 11.55 -6.29
N TRP A 90 -8.93 10.42 -5.77
CA TRP A 90 -8.23 9.39 -6.53
C TRP A 90 -8.67 7.99 -6.11
N LYS A 91 -8.40 7.01 -6.97
CA LYS A 91 -8.60 5.60 -6.68
C LYS A 91 -7.46 4.76 -7.25
N LEU A 92 -7.19 3.64 -6.61
CA LEU A 92 -6.27 2.61 -7.06
C LEU A 92 -7.02 1.28 -7.10
N ASP A 93 -7.20 0.73 -8.30
CA ASP A 93 -7.77 -0.61 -8.43
C ASP A 93 -6.74 -1.65 -7.95
N LEU A 94 -7.18 -2.61 -7.14
CA LEU A 94 -6.33 -3.66 -6.57
C LEU A 94 -6.16 -4.81 -7.56
N ILE A 95 -5.54 -4.49 -8.68
CA ILE A 95 -5.13 -5.41 -9.74
C ILE A 95 -3.82 -4.85 -10.35
N PRO A 96 -2.74 -5.64 -10.39
CA PRO A 96 -1.56 -5.26 -11.14
C PRO A 96 -1.83 -5.37 -12.65
N ASP A 97 -1.50 -4.34 -13.41
CA ASP A 97 -1.61 -4.34 -14.89
C ASP A 97 -0.64 -5.36 -15.49
N LEU A 98 0.56 -5.47 -14.88
CA LEU A 98 1.63 -6.37 -15.28
C LEU A 98 2.10 -7.25 -14.12
N ILE A 99 2.44 -8.50 -14.41
CA ILE A 99 3.21 -9.40 -13.52
C ILE A 99 4.53 -9.73 -14.23
N GLU A 100 5.66 -9.41 -13.61
CA GLU A 100 6.99 -9.61 -14.20
C GLU A 100 7.10 -8.99 -15.61
N GLY A 101 6.47 -7.81 -15.80
CA GLY A 101 6.41 -7.12 -17.09
C GLY A 101 5.47 -7.75 -18.14
N GLY A 102 4.82 -8.87 -17.85
CA GLY A 102 3.81 -9.50 -18.70
C GLY A 102 2.39 -9.06 -18.36
N THR A 103 1.51 -8.92 -19.36
CA THR A 103 0.10 -8.52 -19.16
C THR A 103 -0.63 -9.46 -18.20
N ASN A 104 -1.41 -8.87 -17.28
CA ASN A 104 -2.20 -9.60 -16.31
C ASN A 104 -3.70 -9.27 -16.43
N ASP A 105 -4.52 -10.33 -16.50
CA ASP A 105 -5.99 -10.22 -16.51
C ASP A 105 -6.61 -10.74 -15.20
N ASN A 106 -5.81 -11.16 -14.22
CA ASN A 106 -6.28 -11.73 -12.96
C ASN A 106 -6.20 -10.70 -11.82
N ASN A 107 -7.32 -10.38 -11.19
CA ASN A 107 -7.34 -9.47 -10.03
C ASN A 107 -6.99 -10.15 -8.69
N PHE A 108 -6.79 -11.47 -8.69
CA PHE A 108 -6.42 -12.27 -7.53
C PHE A 108 -7.36 -12.17 -6.32
N GLY A 109 -8.55 -11.58 -6.48
CA GLY A 109 -9.47 -11.31 -5.37
C GLY A 109 -8.87 -10.43 -4.28
N GLU A 110 -7.91 -9.56 -4.63
CA GLU A 110 -7.28 -8.66 -3.68
C GLU A 110 -8.30 -7.71 -3.05
N ARG A 111 -8.10 -7.39 -1.77
CA ARG A 111 -8.99 -6.55 -0.98
C ARG A 111 -8.24 -5.76 0.07
N GLN A 112 -8.87 -4.69 0.53
CA GLN A 112 -8.37 -3.85 1.61
C GLN A 112 -9.45 -3.82 2.71
N ILE A 113 -9.14 -4.45 3.84
CA ILE A 113 -10.13 -4.76 4.91
C ILE A 113 -9.73 -4.23 6.29
N SER A 114 -8.66 -3.45 6.35
CA SER A 114 -8.05 -2.95 7.58
C SER A 114 -7.99 -1.42 7.59
N ASN A 115 -7.61 -0.83 8.72
CA ASN A 115 -7.50 0.63 8.78
C ASN A 115 -6.22 1.09 8.04
N ALA A 116 -6.37 2.09 7.17
CA ALA A 116 -5.24 2.85 6.64
C ALA A 116 -4.75 3.88 7.66
N ALA A 117 -3.47 4.24 7.58
CA ALA A 117 -2.85 5.29 8.37
C ALA A 117 -2.34 6.41 7.46
N VAL A 118 -2.55 7.66 7.87
CA VAL A 118 -1.98 8.83 7.17
C VAL A 118 -0.85 9.39 8.01
N ARG A 119 0.35 9.51 7.43
CA ARG A 119 1.56 9.94 8.14
C ARG A 119 2.57 10.52 7.16
N ASN A 120 3.23 11.63 7.52
CA ASN A 120 4.33 12.22 6.74
C ASN A 120 4.00 12.41 5.24
N GLY A 121 2.80 12.89 4.90
CA GLY A 121 2.37 13.10 3.51
C GLY A 121 2.02 11.81 2.74
N LYS A 122 1.98 10.67 3.42
CA LYS A 122 1.68 9.36 2.82
C LYS A 122 0.42 8.75 3.39
N VAL A 123 -0.26 7.94 2.60
CA VAL A 123 -1.22 6.95 3.08
C VAL A 123 -0.57 5.58 3.07
N ILE A 124 -0.64 4.90 4.21
CA ILE A 124 -0.01 3.60 4.47
C ILE A 124 -1.12 2.62 4.80
N PHE A 125 -1.21 1.52 4.05
CA PHE A 125 -2.27 0.53 4.25
C PHE A 125 -1.80 -0.86 3.84
N THR A 126 -2.44 -1.89 4.39
CA THR A 126 -2.23 -3.26 3.93
C THR A 126 -3.40 -3.73 3.08
N THR A 127 -3.09 -4.54 2.08
CA THR A 127 -4.07 -5.32 1.31
C THR A 127 -3.90 -6.80 1.59
N LEU A 128 -4.85 -7.61 1.15
CA LEU A 128 -4.88 -9.06 1.34
C LEU A 128 -5.27 -9.71 0.01
N VAL A 129 -4.37 -10.52 -0.52
CA VAL A 129 -4.59 -11.42 -1.65
C VAL A 129 -4.89 -12.82 -1.09
N PRO A 130 -6.14 -13.34 -1.19
CA PRO A 130 -6.46 -14.67 -0.70
C PRO A 130 -5.72 -15.78 -1.44
N SER A 131 -5.53 -16.90 -0.75
CA SER A 131 -5.14 -18.17 -1.36
C SER A 131 -5.99 -19.30 -0.83
N THR A 132 -6.47 -20.15 -1.75
CA THR A 132 -7.12 -21.43 -1.42
C THR A 132 -6.12 -22.58 -1.32
N VAL A 133 -4.84 -22.33 -1.62
CA VAL A 133 -3.79 -23.36 -1.62
C VAL A 133 -3.47 -23.77 -0.19
N GLU A 134 -3.81 -25.01 0.14
CA GLU A 134 -3.42 -25.66 1.40
C GLU A 134 -1.90 -25.59 1.56
N CYS A 135 -1.42 -25.18 2.76
CA CYS A 135 -0.02 -24.90 3.10
C CYS A 135 0.51 -23.49 2.77
N THR A 136 -0.23 -22.66 2.03
CA THR A 136 0.01 -21.21 2.08
C THR A 136 -0.65 -20.64 3.33
N PHE A 137 -0.10 -19.58 3.94
CA PHE A 137 -0.63 -18.98 5.17
C PHE A 137 -1.96 -18.20 4.95
N GLY A 138 -2.90 -18.79 4.20
CA GLY A 138 -4.19 -18.24 3.80
C GLY A 138 -4.15 -17.23 2.67
N GLY A 139 -2.96 -16.75 2.29
CA GLY A 139 -2.77 -15.70 1.29
C GLY A 139 -1.52 -14.87 1.57
N THR A 140 -1.43 -13.73 0.90
CA THR A 140 -0.33 -12.78 1.01
C THR A 140 -0.88 -11.39 1.23
N SER A 141 -0.27 -10.61 2.11
CA SER A 141 -0.57 -9.19 2.24
C SER A 141 0.49 -8.34 1.55
N PHE A 142 0.09 -7.21 0.99
CA PHE A 142 1.02 -6.15 0.58
C PHE A 142 0.91 -4.99 1.55
N LEU A 143 2.04 -4.43 1.97
CA LEU A 143 2.10 -3.11 2.58
C LEU A 143 2.30 -2.09 1.46
N MET A 144 1.36 -1.15 1.33
CA MET A 144 1.37 -0.09 0.31
C MET A 144 1.64 1.26 0.95
N GLN A 145 2.42 2.10 0.28
CA GLN A 145 2.71 3.48 0.65
C GLN A 145 2.56 4.38 -0.58
N LEU A 146 1.63 5.32 -0.52
CA LEU A 146 1.30 6.22 -1.64
C LEU A 146 1.26 7.67 -1.18
N ASP A 147 1.43 8.61 -2.11
CA ASP A 147 1.20 10.03 -1.81
C ASP A 147 -0.25 10.25 -1.38
N VAL A 148 -0.43 10.94 -0.28
CA VAL A 148 -1.75 11.18 0.32
C VAL A 148 -2.67 11.99 -0.61
N ARG A 149 -2.10 12.84 -1.47
CA ARG A 149 -2.82 13.84 -2.27
C ARG A 149 -3.47 13.23 -3.51
N ASP A 150 -2.73 12.43 -4.24
CA ASP A 150 -3.14 11.89 -5.55
C ASP A 150 -3.02 10.38 -5.66
N GLY A 151 -2.51 9.70 -4.62
CA GLY A 151 -2.36 8.24 -4.61
C GLY A 151 -1.22 7.74 -5.49
N SER A 152 -0.35 8.65 -5.96
CA SER A 152 0.80 8.31 -6.80
C SER A 152 1.88 7.53 -6.04
N ALA A 153 2.79 6.93 -6.80
CA ALA A 153 4.08 6.52 -6.28
C ALA A 153 4.83 7.70 -5.65
N LEU A 154 5.61 7.41 -4.62
CA LEU A 154 6.42 8.42 -3.93
C LEU A 154 7.62 8.84 -4.78
N GLU A 155 8.02 10.10 -4.66
CA GLU A 155 9.23 10.64 -5.32
C GLU A 155 10.56 10.15 -4.70
N PHE A 156 10.49 9.25 -3.72
CA PHE A 156 11.61 8.67 -2.98
C PHE A 156 11.29 7.20 -2.62
N PRO A 157 12.31 6.36 -2.39
CA PRO A 157 12.08 4.96 -2.02
C PRO A 157 11.23 4.82 -0.77
N ALA A 158 10.20 3.97 -0.85
CA ALA A 158 9.25 3.78 0.25
C ALA A 158 9.82 2.86 1.34
N PHE A 159 10.69 1.93 0.96
CA PHE A 159 11.24 0.87 1.77
C PHE A 159 12.77 0.90 1.71
N ASP A 160 13.40 0.54 2.82
CA ASP A 160 14.82 0.20 2.89
C ASP A 160 14.91 -1.31 2.57
N LEU A 161 15.28 -1.64 1.33
CA LEU A 161 15.24 -2.99 0.77
C LEU A 161 16.61 -3.68 0.85
N ASN A 162 17.69 -2.91 0.98
CA ASN A 162 19.03 -3.44 1.19
C ASN A 162 19.45 -3.42 2.69
N ASN A 163 18.58 -2.95 3.59
CA ASN A 163 18.77 -2.94 5.04
C ASN A 163 20.03 -2.18 5.49
N ASP A 164 20.41 -1.13 4.76
CA ASP A 164 21.55 -0.28 5.10
C ASP A 164 21.17 0.95 5.95
N GLY A 165 19.86 1.18 6.14
CA GLY A 165 19.31 2.28 6.93
C GLY A 165 19.11 3.58 6.16
N GLU A 166 19.49 3.62 4.88
CA GLU A 166 19.26 4.72 3.95
C GLU A 166 18.08 4.39 3.02
N TYR A 167 17.57 5.40 2.30
CA TYR A 167 16.48 5.25 1.33
C TYR A 167 16.90 5.92 0.05
N ASP A 168 17.61 5.20 -0.81
CA ASP A 168 18.29 5.79 -1.96
C ASP A 168 18.16 4.97 -3.27
N THR A 169 19.01 5.25 -4.25
CA THR A 169 18.95 4.60 -5.57
C THR A 169 19.33 3.13 -5.57
N LEU A 170 19.86 2.61 -4.46
CA LEU A 170 20.09 1.18 -4.23
C LEU A 170 18.81 0.47 -3.81
N ASP A 171 17.79 1.23 -3.39
CA ASP A 171 16.43 0.75 -3.21
C ASP A 171 15.58 0.95 -4.46
N SER A 172 14.62 0.05 -4.64
CA SER A 172 13.58 0.19 -5.66
C SER A 172 12.58 1.30 -5.28
N SER A 173 12.09 2.04 -6.28
CA SER A 173 11.01 3.02 -6.12
C SER A 173 9.62 2.40 -5.94
N ALA A 174 9.57 1.12 -5.58
CA ALA A 174 8.34 0.38 -5.37
C ALA A 174 7.47 1.03 -4.30
N SER A 175 6.17 1.12 -4.59
CA SER A 175 5.14 1.65 -3.68
C SER A 175 4.46 0.57 -2.84
N GLY A 176 4.70 -0.71 -3.17
CA GLY A 176 4.21 -1.84 -2.40
C GLY A 176 5.25 -2.93 -2.20
N ARG A 177 5.22 -3.58 -1.04
CA ARG A 177 6.05 -4.74 -0.69
C ARG A 177 5.17 -5.83 -0.09
N ALA A 178 5.29 -7.06 -0.58
CA ALA A 178 4.62 -8.22 0.00
C ALA A 178 5.17 -8.53 1.40
N SER A 179 4.31 -9.08 2.26
CA SER A 179 4.71 -9.61 3.56
C SER A 179 5.41 -10.96 3.40
N ASP A 180 6.52 -11.13 4.11
CA ASP A 180 7.24 -12.42 4.19
C ASP A 180 6.49 -13.45 5.05
N LEU A 181 5.43 -13.02 5.75
CA LEU A 181 4.68 -13.82 6.72
C LEU A 181 3.24 -14.15 6.29
N GLY A 182 2.92 -13.98 5.01
CA GLY A 182 1.62 -14.27 4.44
C GLY A 182 0.59 -13.18 4.71
N ILE A 183 -0.59 -13.53 5.23
CA ILE A 183 -1.61 -12.53 5.58
C ILE A 183 -1.16 -11.73 6.81
N MET A 184 -0.97 -10.43 6.62
CA MET A 184 -0.70 -9.44 7.66
C MET A 184 -1.82 -8.38 7.62
N PRO A 185 -2.90 -8.58 8.41
CA PRO A 185 -4.13 -7.82 8.22
C PRO A 185 -3.98 -6.34 8.57
N SER A 186 -3.12 -5.98 9.52
CA SER A 186 -2.86 -4.59 9.88
C SER A 186 -1.44 -4.42 10.39
N VAL A 187 -0.88 -3.24 10.18
CA VAL A 187 0.42 -2.85 10.76
C VAL A 187 0.22 -1.77 11.83
N SER A 188 1.09 -1.81 12.83
CA SER A 188 1.29 -0.70 13.75
C SER A 188 2.49 0.12 13.28
N LEU A 189 2.36 1.44 13.35
CA LEU A 189 3.43 2.36 12.98
C LEU A 189 4.11 2.92 14.23
N LEU A 190 5.40 2.69 14.36
CA LEU A 190 6.26 3.35 15.35
C LEU A 190 7.27 4.20 14.59
N GLY A 191 7.67 5.34 15.12
CA GLY A 191 8.78 6.09 14.54
C GLY A 191 9.50 6.88 15.60
N ASP A 192 10.79 7.11 15.37
CA ASP A 192 11.67 7.87 16.26
C ASP A 192 12.01 9.26 15.73
N GLY A 193 11.48 9.60 14.54
CA GLY A 193 11.68 10.87 13.85
C GLY A 193 12.65 10.78 12.67
N ALA A 194 13.60 9.84 12.68
CA ALA A 194 14.49 9.58 11.56
C ALA A 194 13.92 8.50 10.63
N GLN A 195 13.25 7.50 11.21
CA GLN A 195 12.62 6.41 10.47
C GLN A 195 11.23 6.07 11.04
N ASP A 196 10.36 5.53 10.19
CA ASP A 196 9.14 4.87 10.60
C ASP A 196 9.33 3.36 10.42
N ILE A 197 8.79 2.56 11.33
CA ILE A 197 8.70 1.11 11.18
C ILE A 197 7.22 0.72 11.16
N ALA A 198 6.85 -0.11 10.20
CA ALA A 198 5.62 -0.89 10.25
C ALA A 198 5.93 -2.25 10.85
N PHE A 199 5.18 -2.65 11.88
CA PHE A 199 5.27 -4.01 12.41
C PHE A 199 3.90 -4.64 12.55
N GLY A 200 3.83 -5.93 12.27
CA GLY A 200 2.59 -6.69 12.30
C GLY A 200 2.85 -8.18 12.45
N SER A 201 1.88 -8.90 13.00
CA SER A 201 1.92 -10.36 13.04
C SER A 201 1.35 -10.91 11.74
N GLY A 202 2.10 -11.79 11.07
CA GLY A 202 1.58 -12.55 9.94
C GLY A 202 0.87 -13.82 10.36
N ALA A 203 0.23 -14.50 9.40
CA ALA A 203 -0.47 -15.76 9.61
C ALA A 203 0.47 -16.93 9.99
N SER A 204 1.79 -16.77 9.84
CA SER A 204 2.80 -17.68 10.38
C SER A 204 2.97 -17.60 11.91
N GLY A 205 2.43 -16.54 12.54
CA GLY A 205 2.60 -16.26 13.97
C GLY A 205 3.89 -15.50 14.31
N ALA A 206 4.78 -15.27 13.34
CA ALA A 206 5.93 -14.39 13.52
C ALA A 206 5.53 -12.92 13.39
N ILE A 207 6.42 -12.03 13.85
CA ILE A 207 6.29 -10.57 13.68
C ILE A 207 7.22 -10.16 12.55
N GLU A 208 6.68 -9.44 11.58
CA GLU A 208 7.46 -8.77 10.55
C GLU A 208 7.67 -7.32 10.96
N VAL A 209 8.86 -6.80 10.68
CA VAL A 209 9.20 -5.38 10.83
C VAL A 209 9.68 -4.90 9.48
N ILE A 210 9.06 -3.86 8.96
CA ILE A 210 9.35 -3.26 7.66
C ILE A 210 9.74 -1.81 7.93
N GLN A 211 10.96 -1.44 7.53
CA GLN A 211 11.45 -0.06 7.58
C GLN A 211 10.79 0.78 6.48
N LEU A 212 10.29 1.95 6.87
CA LEU A 212 9.55 2.87 6.01
C LEU A 212 10.22 4.24 6.02
N SER A 213 10.39 4.81 4.83
CA SER A 213 10.92 6.16 4.69
C SER A 213 9.99 7.18 5.32
N VAL A 214 10.51 8.09 6.13
CA VAL A 214 9.74 9.26 6.62
C VAL A 214 9.58 10.34 5.55
N GLY A 215 10.37 10.28 4.47
CA GLY A 215 10.43 11.29 3.41
C GLY A 215 10.94 12.66 3.90
N ASN A 216 11.02 13.62 2.98
CA ASN A 216 11.53 14.98 3.29
C ASN A 216 10.52 15.89 4.02
N GLN A 217 9.32 15.40 4.33
CA GLN A 217 8.22 16.19 4.94
C GLN A 217 8.05 15.96 6.46
N ALA A 218 9.05 15.39 7.15
CA ALA A 218 9.00 15.03 8.57
C ALA A 218 9.08 16.23 9.55
N PHE A 219 8.40 17.35 9.29
CA PHE A 219 8.33 18.48 10.23
C PHE A 219 6.89 18.72 10.70
N GLY A 220 6.66 18.57 12.01
CA GLY A 220 5.40 18.93 12.68
C GLY A 220 4.73 17.80 13.47
N ARG A 221 3.50 18.06 13.93
CA ARG A 221 2.72 17.12 14.77
C ARG A 221 2.22 15.95 13.93
N GLN A 222 2.79 14.77 14.13
CA GLN A 222 2.54 13.58 13.29
C GLN A 222 1.37 12.69 13.73
N SER A 223 0.84 12.85 14.95
CA SER A 223 -0.43 12.26 15.39
C SER A 223 -0.92 12.90 16.69
N TRP A 224 -2.21 12.76 17.02
CA TRP A 224 -2.71 12.95 18.38
C TRP A 224 -3.72 11.86 18.73
N ARG A 225 -3.64 11.36 19.96
CA ARG A 225 -4.67 10.52 20.57
C ARG A 225 -5.09 11.18 21.87
N GLN A 226 -6.35 11.60 21.96
CA GLN A 226 -6.90 12.05 23.24
C GLN A 226 -7.24 10.82 24.06
N LEU A 227 -6.58 10.73 25.21
CA LEU A 227 -6.95 9.79 26.25
C LEU A 227 -8.07 10.45 27.08
N ARG A 228 -9.11 9.69 27.38
CA ARG A 228 -10.12 10.04 28.38
C ARG A 228 -9.66 9.56 29.75
#